data_AF-A0A1V3S6A7-F1
#
_entry.id   AF-A0A1V3S6A7-F1
#
_cell.length_a   1.000
_cell.length_b   1.000
_cell.length_c   1.000
_cell.angle_alpha   90.00
_cell.angle_beta   90.00
_cell.angle_gamma   90.00
#
_symmetry.space_group_name_H-M   'P 1'
#
loop_
_entity.id
_entity.type
_entity.pdbx_description
1 polymer ?
#
loop_
_entity_poly.entity_id
_entity_poly.type
_entity_poly.pdbx_seq_one_letter_code
_entity_poly.pdbx_strand_id
1 'polypeptide(L)'
;MVTKTQKSGTAKASTAASGSPLSGAIKDSAQQIWLAGLGAFSKAQEEGGKAFESLVKEGLSIQRKTQAVAEERISEATNRMSGMANEISSKAAGQWDKLENIFEDRVAKALNKLGVPSARDIDALIERIDALNALVQKQGIKATAVPKAPTRKAAPAKVEAKPVARKTPARAKKA
;
A
#
# COMPACT_ATOMS: atom_id res chain seq x y z
N MET A 1 -16.68 13.39 -81.75
CA MET A 1 -16.99 14.83 -81.55
C MET A 1 -15.96 15.37 -80.56
N VAL A 2 -14.84 15.96 -81.01
CA VAL A 2 -14.61 17.41 -81.31
C VAL A 2 -14.76 18.22 -79.99
N THR A 3 -13.79 18.95 -79.44
CA THR A 3 -12.66 19.78 -79.94
C THR A 3 -11.66 19.98 -78.77
N LYS A 4 -10.34 19.85 -78.91
CA LYS A 4 -9.32 20.82 -79.40
C LYS A 4 -9.28 22.17 -78.68
N THR A 5 -8.15 22.44 -77.99
CA THR A 5 -7.31 23.67 -77.92
C THR A 5 -6.33 23.50 -76.73
N GLN A 6 -5.07 23.93 -76.65
CA GLN A 6 -4.06 24.66 -77.45
C GLN A 6 -2.73 24.43 -76.69
N LYS A 7 -1.70 23.81 -77.25
CA LYS A 7 -0.51 24.43 -77.88
C LYS A 7 -0.03 25.77 -77.31
N SER A 8 1.16 25.75 -76.69
CA SER A 8 2.39 26.55 -76.98
C SER A 8 3.23 26.63 -75.70
N GLY A 9 4.56 26.56 -75.67
CA GLY A 9 5.60 26.44 -76.69
C GLY A 9 6.91 26.05 -75.97
N THR A 10 7.66 25.10 -76.52
CA THR A 10 8.92 25.35 -77.25
C THR A 10 10.13 25.12 -76.36
N ALA A 11 10.76 23.95 -76.55
CA ALA A 11 12.16 23.75 -76.18
C ALA A 11 13.06 24.65 -77.04
N LYS A 12 14.00 25.35 -76.41
CA LYS A 12 15.25 25.71 -77.07
C LYS A 12 16.39 25.80 -76.04
N ALA A 13 17.23 24.77 -76.04
CA ALA A 13 18.56 24.84 -75.47
C ALA A 13 19.45 25.66 -76.43
N SER A 14 20.16 26.66 -75.91
CA SER A 14 21.26 27.36 -76.59
C SER A 14 22.20 27.98 -75.54
N THR A 15 23.25 27.23 -75.23
CA THR A 15 24.67 27.66 -75.09
C THR A 15 25.06 28.86 -74.20
N ALA A 16 25.84 28.51 -73.17
CA ALA A 16 27.00 29.19 -72.57
C ALA A 16 26.85 30.53 -71.80
N ALA A 17 27.20 30.43 -70.50
CA ALA A 17 27.95 31.35 -69.65
C ALA A 17 27.37 32.76 -69.33
N SER A 18 26.61 32.82 -68.23
CA SER A 18 26.60 33.88 -67.20
C SER A 18 25.76 33.38 -66.02
N GLY A 19 26.16 33.63 -64.76
CA GLY A 19 25.59 33.00 -63.55
C GLY A 19 24.06 32.85 -63.57
N SER A 20 23.57 31.61 -63.40
CA SER A 20 22.20 31.25 -63.79
C SER A 20 21.14 31.94 -62.91
N PRO A 21 20.13 32.63 -63.50
CA PRO A 21 19.02 33.27 -62.76
C PRO A 21 18.20 32.29 -61.92
N LEU A 22 18.33 30.99 -62.20
CA LEU A 22 17.72 29.91 -61.44
C LEU A 22 18.32 29.77 -60.02
N SER A 23 19.62 30.02 -59.85
CA SER A 23 20.28 29.91 -58.55
C SER A 23 19.85 31.03 -57.58
N GLY A 24 19.59 32.24 -58.12
CA GLY A 24 19.00 33.34 -57.36
C GLY A 24 17.57 33.05 -56.93
N ALA A 25 16.72 32.57 -57.86
CA ALA A 25 15.33 32.24 -57.56
C ALA A 25 15.18 31.12 -56.52
N ILE A 26 16.07 30.11 -56.53
CA ILE A 26 16.07 29.04 -55.53
C ILE A 26 16.49 29.57 -54.15
N LYS A 27 17.49 30.46 -54.09
CA LYS A 27 17.92 31.09 -52.84
C LYS A 27 16.82 31.98 -52.24
N ASP A 28 16.14 32.77 -53.07
CA ASP A 28 15.03 33.62 -52.63
C ASP A 28 13.83 32.78 -52.15
N SER A 29 13.51 31.68 -52.84
CA SER A 29 12.46 30.76 -52.41
C SER A 29 12.82 30.04 -51.11
N ALA A 30 14.06 29.57 -50.98
CA ALA A 30 14.55 28.96 -49.74
C ALA A 30 14.53 29.95 -48.57
N GLN A 31 14.86 31.21 -48.82
CA GLN A 31 14.78 32.27 -47.82
C GLN A 31 13.34 32.60 -47.43
N GLN A 32 12.40 32.59 -48.38
CA GLN A 32 10.98 32.74 -48.09
C GLN A 32 10.42 31.56 -47.29
N ILE A 33 10.79 30.32 -47.63
CA ILE A 33 10.39 29.13 -46.88
C ILE A 33 10.95 29.18 -45.46
N TRP A 34 12.19 29.64 -45.29
CA TRP A 34 12.82 29.79 -43.98
C TRP A 34 12.13 30.86 -43.12
N LEU A 35 11.85 32.03 -43.69
CA LEU A 35 11.15 33.12 -43.01
C LEU A 35 9.70 32.73 -42.68
N ALA A 36 9.02 32.02 -43.58
CA ALA A 36 7.69 31.47 -43.32
C ALA A 36 7.72 30.40 -42.22
N GLY A 37 8.75 29.56 -42.20
CA GLY A 37 8.98 28.58 -41.13
C GLY A 37 9.19 29.24 -39.77
N LEU A 38 10.01 30.30 -39.70
CA LEU A 38 10.20 31.09 -38.48
C LEU A 38 8.91 31.80 -38.05
N GLY A 39 8.18 32.41 -38.98
CA GLY A 39 6.93 33.09 -38.70
C GLY A 39 5.82 32.16 -38.21
N ALA A 40 5.70 30.98 -38.80
CA ALA A 40 4.77 29.94 -38.36
C ALA A 40 5.14 29.39 -36.98
N PHE A 41 6.42 29.19 -36.70
CA PHE A 41 6.90 28.76 -35.38
C PHE A 41 6.63 29.81 -34.30
N SER A 42 6.89 31.09 -34.57
CA SER A 42 6.56 32.19 -33.65
C SER A 42 5.05 32.29 -33.41
N LYS A 43 4.22 32.14 -34.45
CA LYS A 43 2.76 32.15 -34.30
C LYS A 43 2.24 30.94 -33.52
N ALA A 44 2.85 29.76 -33.71
CA ALA A 44 2.58 28.58 -32.91
C ALA A 44 3.04 28.73 -31.45
N GLN A 45 4.09 29.50 -31.15
CA GLN A 45 4.43 29.84 -29.77
C GLN A 45 3.40 30.79 -29.14
N GLU A 46 2.94 31.80 -29.88
CA GLU A 46 1.98 32.79 -29.39
C GLU A 46 0.58 32.18 -29.17
N GLU A 47 0.14 31.30 -30.06
CA GLU A 47 -1.13 30.57 -29.94
C GLU A 47 -1.01 29.29 -29.08
N GLY A 48 0.19 28.70 -29.03
CA GLY A 48 0.48 27.49 -28.26
C GLY A 48 0.41 27.69 -26.76
N GLY A 49 0.79 28.87 -26.25
CA GLY A 49 0.64 29.21 -24.83
C GLY A 49 -0.81 29.18 -24.36
N LYS A 50 -1.74 29.75 -25.15
CA LYS A 50 -3.18 29.75 -24.85
C LYS A 50 -3.80 28.37 -24.96
N ALA A 51 -3.41 27.60 -25.99
CA ALA A 51 -3.84 26.22 -26.13
C ALA A 51 -3.32 25.34 -24.97
N PHE A 52 -2.07 25.56 -24.55
CA PHE A 52 -1.49 24.88 -23.40
C PHE A 52 -2.21 25.24 -22.10
N GLU A 53 -2.46 26.52 -21.82
CA GLU A 53 -3.22 26.93 -20.64
C GLU A 53 -4.64 26.35 -20.62
N SER A 54 -5.30 26.28 -21.78
CA SER A 54 -6.61 25.64 -21.91
C SER A 54 -6.53 24.14 -21.62
N LEU A 55 -5.56 23.43 -22.22
CA LEU A 55 -5.33 22.00 -21.98
C LEU A 55 -4.97 21.72 -20.52
N VAL A 56 -4.19 22.58 -19.86
CA VAL A 56 -3.85 22.46 -18.43
C VAL A 56 -5.08 22.66 -17.57
N LYS A 57 -5.90 23.68 -17.85
CA LYS A 57 -7.16 23.93 -17.12
C LYS A 57 -8.14 22.76 -17.29
N GLU A 58 -8.24 22.22 -18.50
CA GLU A 58 -9.06 21.06 -18.81
C GLU A 58 -8.53 19.79 -18.13
N GLY A 59 -7.21 19.56 -18.15
CA GLY A 59 -6.54 18.49 -17.43
C GLY A 59 -6.73 18.55 -15.91
N LEU A 60 -6.61 19.74 -15.30
CA LEU A 60 -6.91 19.95 -13.88
C LEU A 60 -8.39 19.70 -13.58
N SER A 61 -9.30 20.07 -14.49
CA SER A 61 -10.73 19.81 -14.31
C SER A 61 -11.06 18.31 -14.43
N ILE A 62 -10.41 17.60 -15.35
CA ILE A 62 -10.54 16.15 -15.52
C ILE A 62 -9.96 15.45 -14.30
N GLN A 63 -8.77 15.82 -13.84
CA GLN A 63 -8.16 15.26 -12.64
C GLN A 63 -9.06 15.43 -11.41
N ARG A 64 -9.63 16.62 -11.20
CA ARG A 64 -10.58 16.86 -10.10
C ARG A 64 -11.85 16.03 -10.24
N LYS A 65 -12.42 15.92 -11.45
CA LYS A 65 -13.60 15.09 -11.70
C LYS A 65 -13.29 13.60 -11.48
N THR A 66 -12.16 13.11 -11.98
CA THR A 66 -11.72 11.72 -11.78
C THR A 66 -11.43 11.43 -10.32
N GLN A 67 -10.81 12.36 -9.59
CA GLN A 67 -10.60 12.23 -8.15
C GLN A 67 -11.93 12.17 -7.40
N ALA A 68 -12.87 13.07 -7.67
CA ALA A 68 -14.18 13.07 -7.03
C ALA A 68 -14.95 11.76 -7.32
N VAL A 69 -14.95 11.30 -8.57
CA VAL A 69 -15.57 10.02 -8.93
C VAL A 69 -14.84 8.84 -8.28
N ALA A 70 -13.51 8.85 -8.22
CA ALA A 70 -12.76 7.80 -7.55
C ALA A 70 -13.04 7.77 -6.04
N GLU A 71 -13.07 8.92 -5.39
CA GLU A 71 -13.44 9.06 -3.97
C GLU A 71 -14.86 8.56 -3.70
N GLU A 72 -15.82 8.90 -4.56
CA GLU A 72 -17.20 8.41 -4.48
C GLU A 72 -17.27 6.88 -4.66
N ARG A 73 -16.58 6.33 -5.66
CA ARG A 73 -16.54 4.89 -5.93
C ARG A 73 -15.82 4.10 -4.83
N ILE A 74 -14.74 4.63 -4.28
CA ILE A 74 -14.02 4.03 -3.15
C ILE A 74 -14.88 4.08 -1.90
N SER A 75 -15.54 5.20 -1.62
CA SER A 75 -16.45 5.34 -0.49
C SER A 75 -17.63 4.37 -0.59
N GLU A 76 -18.26 4.26 -1.77
CA GLU A 76 -19.32 3.29 -2.01
C GLU A 76 -18.83 1.84 -1.90
N ALA A 77 -17.68 1.50 -2.47
CA ALA A 77 -17.11 0.16 -2.38
C ALA A 77 -16.75 -0.19 -0.93
N THR A 78 -16.19 0.76 -0.19
CA THR A 78 -15.87 0.62 1.25
C THR A 78 -17.14 0.41 2.05
N ASN A 79 -18.20 1.18 1.80
CA ASN A 79 -19.48 1.01 2.48
C ASN A 79 -20.14 -0.34 2.13
N ARG A 80 -20.12 -0.77 0.87
CA ARG A 80 -20.62 -2.09 0.46
C ARG A 80 -19.80 -3.24 1.07
N MET A 81 -18.48 -3.11 1.10
CA MET A 81 -17.58 -4.08 1.71
C MET A 81 -17.78 -4.13 3.23
N SER A 82 -17.92 -2.98 3.89
CA SER A 82 -18.22 -2.92 5.32
C SER A 82 -19.59 -3.53 5.62
N GLY A 83 -20.60 -3.29 4.79
CA GLY A 83 -21.92 -3.91 4.91
C GLY A 83 -21.86 -5.43 4.76
N MET A 84 -21.22 -5.93 3.70
CA MET A 84 -21.01 -7.36 3.50
C MET A 84 -20.17 -7.99 4.62
N ALA A 85 -19.11 -7.33 5.07
CA ALA A 85 -18.28 -7.81 6.17
C ALA A 85 -19.08 -7.90 7.46
N ASN A 86 -19.97 -6.95 7.73
CA ASN A 86 -20.82 -6.99 8.92
C ASN A 86 -21.88 -8.10 8.82
N GLU A 87 -22.46 -8.32 7.64
CA GLU A 87 -23.39 -9.44 7.40
C GLU A 87 -22.71 -10.81 7.48
N ILE A 88 -21.53 -10.96 6.88
CA ILE A 88 -20.72 -12.17 6.97
C ILE A 88 -20.27 -12.39 8.39
N SER A 89 -19.78 -11.36 9.09
CA SER A 89 -19.38 -11.48 10.49
C SER A 89 -20.56 -11.90 11.36
N SER A 90 -21.74 -11.32 11.15
CA SER A 90 -22.95 -11.66 11.92
C SER A 90 -23.45 -13.09 11.63
N LYS A 91 -23.42 -13.53 10.37
CA LYS A 91 -23.84 -14.89 9.97
C LYS A 91 -22.78 -15.95 10.28
N ALA A 92 -21.50 -15.58 10.26
CA ALA A 92 -20.37 -16.47 10.45
C ALA A 92 -19.84 -16.45 11.88
N ALA A 93 -20.35 -15.61 12.80
CA ALA A 93 -19.95 -15.63 14.22
C ALA A 93 -20.01 -17.06 14.81
N GLY A 94 -21.06 -17.83 14.51
CA GLY A 94 -21.13 -19.24 14.93
C GLY A 94 -20.21 -20.20 14.16
N GLN A 95 -19.66 -19.80 13.01
CA GLN A 95 -18.60 -20.54 12.32
C GLN A 95 -17.21 -20.12 12.83
N TRP A 96 -17.07 -18.90 13.35
CA TRP A 96 -15.86 -18.44 14.04
C TRP A 96 -15.60 -19.24 15.30
N ASP A 97 -16.63 -19.61 16.08
CA ASP A 97 -16.46 -20.53 17.22
C ASP A 97 -15.87 -21.90 16.78
N LYS A 98 -16.27 -22.42 15.61
CA LYS A 98 -15.67 -23.65 15.05
C LYS A 98 -14.23 -23.43 14.57
N LEU A 99 -13.93 -22.26 14.03
CA LEU A 99 -12.58 -21.89 13.65
C LEU A 99 -11.68 -21.67 14.86
N GLU A 100 -12.21 -21.16 15.97
CA GLU A 100 -11.51 -21.06 17.25
C GLU A 100 -11.12 -22.45 17.74
N ASN A 101 -12.04 -23.41 17.74
CA ASN A 101 -11.71 -24.80 18.08
C ASN A 101 -10.64 -25.41 17.14
N ILE A 102 -10.73 -25.18 15.82
CA ILE A 102 -9.73 -25.69 14.85
C ILE A 102 -8.38 -24.98 15.01
N PHE A 103 -8.40 -23.69 15.33
CA PHE A 103 -7.21 -22.90 15.58
C PHE A 103 -6.55 -23.35 16.88
N GLU A 104 -7.30 -23.52 17.96
CA GLU A 104 -6.83 -24.10 19.21
C GLU A 104 -6.24 -25.49 18.99
N ASP A 105 -6.90 -26.37 18.25
CA ASP A 105 -6.36 -27.69 17.91
C ASP A 105 -5.05 -27.58 17.13
N ARG A 106 -4.94 -26.64 16.18
CA ARG A 106 -3.72 -26.42 15.41
C ARG A 106 -2.60 -25.81 16.23
N VAL A 107 -2.90 -24.85 17.10
CA VAL A 107 -1.95 -24.22 18.03
C VAL A 107 -1.49 -25.23 19.07
N ALA A 108 -2.41 -25.98 19.68
CA ALA A 108 -2.10 -27.06 20.60
C ALA A 108 -1.23 -28.14 19.93
N LYS A 109 -1.52 -28.52 18.68
CA LYS A 109 -0.69 -29.48 17.92
C LYS A 109 0.69 -28.92 17.59
N ALA A 110 0.81 -27.63 17.31
CA ALA A 110 2.09 -26.97 17.09
C ALA A 110 2.92 -26.88 18.40
N LEU A 111 2.30 -26.52 19.52
CA LEU A 111 2.92 -26.46 20.84
C LEU A 111 3.39 -27.83 21.31
N ASN A 112 2.57 -28.88 21.13
CA ASN A 112 2.96 -30.26 21.41
C ASN A 112 4.15 -30.71 20.56
N LYS A 113 4.20 -30.33 19.27
CA LYS A 113 5.35 -30.59 18.40
C LYS A 113 6.62 -29.86 18.86
N LEU A 114 6.47 -28.73 19.55
CA LEU A 114 7.56 -27.96 20.14
C LEU A 114 7.95 -28.45 21.55
N GLY A 115 7.28 -29.49 22.06
CA GLY A 115 7.59 -30.10 23.36
C GLY A 115 6.94 -29.41 24.55
N VAL A 116 5.95 -28.54 24.34
CA VAL A 116 5.15 -27.95 25.43
C VAL A 116 4.02 -28.94 25.78
N PRO A 117 4.04 -29.56 26.98
CA PRO A 117 3.00 -30.49 27.40
C PRO A 117 1.67 -29.76 27.58
N SER A 118 0.55 -30.40 27.21
CA SER A 118 -0.77 -29.81 27.41
C SER A 118 -1.24 -29.93 28.87
N ALA A 119 -2.21 -29.11 29.28
CA ALA A 119 -2.77 -29.18 30.63
C ALA A 119 -3.36 -30.56 30.96
N ARG A 120 -3.98 -31.24 29.98
CA ARG A 120 -4.54 -32.59 30.18
C ARG A 120 -3.45 -33.64 30.42
N ASP A 121 -2.29 -33.48 29.81
CA ASP A 121 -1.16 -34.38 30.02
C ASP A 121 -0.61 -34.23 31.43
N ILE A 122 -0.59 -33.00 31.97
CA ILE A 122 -0.20 -32.72 33.34
C ILE A 122 -1.22 -33.34 34.32
N ASP A 123 -2.52 -33.17 34.07
CA ASP A 123 -3.58 -33.74 34.92
C ASP A 123 -3.54 -35.27 34.95
N ALA A 124 -3.39 -35.92 33.78
CA ALA A 124 -3.26 -37.38 33.69
C ALA A 124 -1.99 -37.89 34.40
N LEU A 125 -0.92 -37.09 34.41
CA LEU A 125 0.29 -37.41 35.14
C LEU A 125 0.09 -37.28 36.66
N ILE A 126 -0.63 -36.23 37.12
CA ILE A 126 -0.98 -36.04 38.53
C ILE A 126 -1.80 -37.23 39.03
N GLU A 127 -2.83 -37.64 38.28
CA GLU A 127 -3.68 -38.78 38.66
C GLU A 127 -2.88 -40.09 38.73
N ARG A 128 -1.96 -40.30 37.78
CA ARG A 128 -1.02 -41.43 37.83
C ARG A 128 -0.10 -41.37 39.04
N ILE A 129 0.43 -40.19 39.38
CA ILE A 129 1.28 -39.99 40.55
C ILE A 129 0.50 -40.30 41.82
N ASP A 130 -0.74 -39.82 41.95
CA ASP A 130 -1.58 -40.08 43.11
C ASP A 130 -1.92 -41.56 43.26
N ALA A 131 -2.26 -42.24 42.16
CA ALA A 131 -2.48 -43.68 42.14
C ALA A 131 -1.21 -44.46 42.53
N LEU A 132 -0.05 -44.05 42.02
CA LEU A 132 1.22 -44.68 42.35
C LEU A 132 1.62 -44.44 43.81
N ASN A 133 1.40 -43.22 44.31
CA ASN A 133 1.64 -42.87 45.71
C ASN A 133 0.73 -43.69 46.63
N ALA A 134 -0.53 -43.88 46.27
CA ALA A 134 -1.45 -44.76 47.00
C ALA A 134 -0.99 -46.23 47.01
N LEU A 135 -0.42 -46.73 45.90
CA LEU A 135 0.13 -48.09 45.82
C LEU A 135 1.42 -48.24 46.63
N VAL A 136 2.31 -47.25 46.62
CA VAL A 136 3.54 -47.24 47.42
C VAL A 136 3.24 -47.19 48.92
N GLN A 137 2.26 -46.38 49.33
CA GLN A 137 1.77 -46.34 50.71
C GLN A 137 1.16 -47.69 51.12
N LYS A 138 0.43 -48.37 50.22
CA LYS A 138 -0.11 -49.71 50.46
C LYS A 138 0.96 -50.81 50.52
N GLN A 139 2.07 -50.68 49.79
CA GLN A 139 3.18 -51.65 49.78
C GLN A 139 4.23 -51.41 50.88
N GLY A 140 4.01 -50.44 51.78
CA GLY A 140 4.83 -50.28 52.98
C GLY A 140 6.26 -49.80 52.74
N ILE A 141 6.60 -49.34 51.53
CA ILE A 141 7.84 -48.62 51.29
C ILE A 141 7.62 -47.21 51.82
N LYS A 142 7.97 -46.98 53.09
CA LYS A 142 8.14 -45.63 53.64
C LYS A 142 9.22 -44.92 52.83
N ALA A 143 8.83 -44.23 51.76
CA ALA A 143 9.61 -43.12 51.25
C ALA A 143 9.66 -42.11 52.40
N THR A 144 10.83 -41.99 53.01
CA THR A 144 11.14 -40.95 53.98
C THR A 144 10.72 -39.62 53.38
N ALA A 145 9.72 -39.02 54.02
CA ALA A 145 9.25 -37.69 53.70
C ALA A 145 10.46 -36.76 53.59
N VAL A 146 10.71 -36.25 52.39
CA VAL A 146 11.63 -35.12 52.22
C VAL A 146 11.04 -34.00 53.06
N PRO A 147 11.77 -33.45 54.06
CA PRO A 147 11.21 -32.43 54.92
C PRO A 147 10.84 -31.22 54.07
N LYS A 148 9.57 -30.85 54.13
CA LYS A 148 9.05 -29.59 53.63
C LYS A 148 9.93 -28.48 54.22
N ALA A 149 10.75 -27.86 53.36
CA ALA A 149 11.53 -26.69 53.75
C ALA A 149 10.60 -25.68 54.42
N PRO A 150 10.94 -25.15 55.60
CA PRO A 150 10.07 -24.23 56.31
C PRO A 150 9.89 -22.99 55.45
N THR A 151 8.64 -22.72 55.07
CA THR A 151 8.23 -21.42 54.58
C THR A 151 8.58 -20.41 55.66
N ARG A 152 9.66 -19.65 55.41
CA ARG A 152 10.07 -18.56 56.27
C ARG A 152 8.96 -17.51 56.22
N LYS A 153 8.09 -17.52 57.23
CA LYS A 153 7.24 -16.38 57.58
C LYS A 153 8.18 -15.22 57.88
N ALA A 154 8.38 -14.33 56.92
CA ALA A 154 8.86 -12.99 57.18
C ALA A 154 7.62 -12.13 57.47
N ALA A 155 7.46 -11.80 58.75
CA ALA A 155 6.54 -10.77 59.23
C ALA A 155 6.85 -9.41 58.56
N PRO A 156 5.85 -8.51 58.44
CA PRO A 156 5.95 -7.32 57.61
C PRO A 156 6.95 -6.33 58.20
N ALA A 157 7.98 -5.99 57.44
CA ALA A 157 8.85 -4.87 57.76
C ALA A 157 8.08 -3.57 57.52
N LYS A 158 7.59 -3.01 58.63
CA LYS A 158 7.22 -1.61 58.77
C LYS A 158 8.40 -0.74 58.33
N VAL A 159 8.23 0.01 57.25
CA VAL A 159 9.03 1.22 56.99
C VAL A 159 8.04 2.35 56.81
N GLU A 160 8.18 3.32 57.70
CA GLU A 160 7.34 4.47 57.90
C GLU A 160 7.41 5.43 56.70
N ALA A 161 6.25 6.02 56.42
CA ALA A 161 6.09 7.09 55.46
C ALA A 161 6.83 8.35 55.91
N LYS A 162 7.51 9.04 54.99
CA LYS A 162 7.45 10.51 54.91
C LYS A 162 7.42 11.00 53.45
N PRO A 163 6.61 12.03 53.14
CA PRO A 163 6.20 12.38 51.78
C PRO A 163 6.93 13.61 51.23
N VAL A 164 7.24 13.70 49.92
CA VAL A 164 7.40 15.01 49.25
C VAL A 164 7.12 14.94 47.73
N ALA A 165 6.01 15.58 47.35
CA ALA A 165 5.74 16.40 46.15
C ALA A 165 6.20 15.99 44.73
N ARG A 166 5.20 15.63 43.92
CA ARG A 166 4.78 16.26 42.64
C ARG A 166 5.74 17.27 42.01
N LYS A 167 6.15 17.03 40.74
CA LYS A 167 6.36 18.04 39.67
C LYS A 167 6.59 17.38 38.28
N THR A 168 5.54 17.32 37.47
CA THR A 168 5.57 17.73 36.04
C THR A 168 5.02 19.17 35.99
N PRO A 169 5.24 20.03 34.96
CA PRO A 169 5.60 19.75 33.56
C PRO A 169 6.67 20.70 32.96
N ALA A 170 7.14 20.47 31.73
CA ALA A 170 7.50 21.56 30.82
C ALA A 170 7.54 21.14 29.35
N ARG A 171 6.64 21.76 28.59
CA ARG A 171 6.50 21.87 27.15
C ARG A 171 7.69 22.61 26.53
N ALA A 172 8.20 22.14 25.41
CA ALA A 172 9.06 22.93 24.52
C ALA A 172 8.49 22.92 23.10
N LYS A 173 8.02 24.10 22.67
CA LYS A 173 7.88 24.49 21.25
C LYS A 173 9.24 25.03 20.79
N LYS A 174 9.63 24.73 19.55
CA LYS A 174 10.45 25.58 18.66
C LYS A 174 9.65 25.67 17.34
N ALA A 175 9.22 26.86 16.91
CA ALA A 175 10.00 27.91 16.23
C ALA A 175 10.49 27.40 14.88
#